data_AF-A0A2Z6SH60-F1
#
_entry.id   AF-A0A2Z6SH60-F1
#
_cell.length_a   1.000
_cell.length_b   1.000
_cell.length_c   1.000
_cell.angle_alpha   90.00
_cell.angle_beta   90.00
_cell.angle_gamma   90.00
#
_symmetry.space_group_name_H-M   'P 1'
#
loop_
_entity.id
_entity.type
_entity.pdbx_description
1 polymer ?
#
loop_
_entity_poly.entity_id
_entity_poly.type
_entity_poly.pdbx_seq_one_letter_code
_entity_poly.pdbx_strand_id
1 'polypeptide(L)'
;MCEPCSDVCVNDSKKLWKNGIIPYEFDYKVSEDLIRYVKSAMKEIAKIGSIKFVKRTNQLDYIKIVNGGAYWSYVGKQGGEQELSVTEGWPHPIGSSIHELLHACGMYHEHSRPDRDKYLIVQNGNDNYKKHNSSNVTCFGNYDFESIMHYPLHSRMNLKPGIKKKFEIGQRVKLSKGDIKAINMLYPCLSTESEDNCFKRENRRQYASKTKSRLIQRRKYYRVRVMMRKRNKNKKKKNDFE
;
A
#
# COMPACT_ATOMS: atom_id res chain seq x y z
N MET A 1 -14.30 3.05 -19.29
CA MET A 1 -13.27 4.06 -18.97
C MET A 1 -12.28 3.42 -18.01
N CYS A 2 -11.05 3.15 -18.44
CA CYS A 2 -10.01 2.64 -17.56
C CYS A 2 -9.58 3.77 -16.61
N GLU A 3 -9.72 3.55 -15.29
CA GLU A 3 -9.35 4.53 -14.26
C GLU A 3 -7.87 4.95 -14.40
N PRO A 4 -7.52 6.23 -14.13
CA PRO A 4 -6.15 6.71 -14.23
C PRO A 4 -5.23 5.96 -13.26
N CYS A 5 -4.07 5.50 -13.73
CA CYS A 5 -3.02 4.90 -12.88
C CYS A 5 -2.33 5.97 -12.02
N SER A 6 -1.49 5.60 -11.04
CA SER A 6 -0.62 6.55 -10.32
C SER A 6 0.80 6.03 -10.01
N ASP A 7 1.66 6.87 -9.44
CA ASP A 7 3.04 6.65 -8.93
C ASP A 7 4.23 6.73 -9.90
N VAL A 8 5.41 7.04 -9.33
CA VAL A 8 6.71 7.17 -9.99
C VAL A 8 7.67 6.04 -9.59
N CYS A 9 8.29 5.43 -10.59
CA CYS A 9 9.11 4.23 -10.45
C CYS A 9 10.44 4.36 -11.19
N VAL A 10 11.41 3.51 -10.84
CA VAL A 10 12.61 3.28 -11.65
C VAL A 10 12.24 2.86 -13.08
N ASN A 11 13.02 3.32 -14.06
CA ASN A 11 12.90 2.87 -15.45
C ASN A 11 14.07 1.96 -15.91
N ASP A 12 15.10 1.80 -15.08
CA ASP A 12 16.22 0.89 -15.32
C ASP A 12 15.87 -0.53 -14.86
N SER A 13 15.79 -1.46 -15.82
CA SER A 13 15.48 -2.86 -15.54
C SER A 13 16.51 -3.55 -14.64
N LYS A 14 17.76 -3.06 -14.58
CA LYS A 14 18.79 -3.62 -13.68
C LYS A 14 18.47 -3.37 -12.20
N LYS A 15 17.65 -2.35 -11.91
CA LYS A 15 17.14 -2.04 -10.57
C LYS A 15 15.89 -2.82 -10.21
N LEU A 16 15.36 -3.65 -11.10
CA LEU A 16 14.22 -4.51 -10.81
C LEU A 16 14.67 -5.87 -10.31
N TRP A 17 13.88 -6.42 -9.37
CA TRP A 17 14.08 -7.79 -8.89
C TRP A 17 13.63 -8.79 -9.95
N LYS A 18 14.50 -9.73 -10.29
CA LYS A 18 14.20 -10.73 -11.33
C LYS A 18 12.91 -11.48 -10.99
N ASN A 19 11.94 -11.46 -11.91
CA ASN A 19 10.60 -12.07 -11.77
C ASN A 19 9.80 -11.58 -10.54
N GLY A 20 10.13 -10.41 -9.97
CA GLY A 20 9.51 -9.92 -8.75
C GLY A 20 9.82 -10.75 -7.50
N ILE A 21 10.87 -11.58 -7.53
CA ILE A 21 11.29 -12.40 -6.39
C ILE A 21 12.32 -11.61 -5.60
N ILE A 22 12.02 -11.35 -4.33
CA ILE A 22 12.83 -10.54 -3.43
C ILE A 22 13.31 -11.43 -2.27
N PRO A 23 14.56 -11.92 -2.32
CA PRO A 23 15.17 -12.61 -1.20
C PRO A 23 15.37 -11.66 -0.02
N TYR A 24 15.10 -12.13 1.19
CA TYR A 24 15.29 -11.33 2.39
C TYR A 24 15.77 -12.16 3.58
N GLU A 25 16.43 -11.49 4.52
CA GLU A 25 16.77 -12.02 5.84
C GLU A 25 16.61 -10.94 6.92
N PHE A 26 16.48 -11.36 8.18
CA PHE A 26 16.43 -10.44 9.31
C PHE A 26 17.77 -10.49 10.04
N ASP A 27 18.31 -9.32 10.36
CA ASP A 27 19.42 -9.23 11.30
C ASP A 27 18.99 -9.74 12.69
N TYR A 28 19.93 -10.34 13.42
CA TYR A 28 19.65 -10.95 14.73
C TYR A 28 19.20 -9.93 15.79
N LYS A 29 19.44 -8.63 15.58
CA LYS A 29 19.01 -7.55 16.48
C LYS A 29 17.58 -7.08 16.23
N VAL A 30 16.91 -7.55 15.18
CA VAL A 30 15.52 -7.18 14.91
C VAL A 30 14.60 -7.91 15.88
N SER A 31 13.77 -7.15 16.61
CA SER A 31 12.82 -7.71 17.57
C SER A 31 11.77 -8.60 16.90
N GLU A 32 11.13 -9.47 17.69
CA GLU A 32 10.02 -10.28 17.21
C GLU A 32 8.84 -9.43 16.70
N ASP A 33 8.59 -8.28 17.31
CA ASP A 33 7.53 -7.35 16.92
C ASP A 33 7.78 -6.75 15.54
N LEU A 34 8.99 -6.24 15.31
CA LEU A 34 9.39 -5.74 13.99
C LEU A 34 9.34 -6.85 12.94
N ILE A 35 9.79 -8.06 13.27
CA ILE A 35 9.66 -9.23 12.39
C ILE A 35 8.18 -9.47 12.03
N ARG A 36 7.26 -9.38 13.00
CA ARG A 36 5.82 -9.54 12.77
C ARG A 36 5.25 -8.43 11.88
N TYR A 37 5.64 -7.18 12.07
CA TYR A 37 5.18 -6.06 11.26
C TYR A 37 5.67 -6.15 9.82
N VAL A 38 6.96 -6.40 9.62
CA VAL A 38 7.56 -6.55 8.28
C VAL A 38 6.96 -7.74 7.54
N LYS A 39 6.81 -8.90 8.19
CA LYS A 39 6.13 -10.06 7.57
C LYS A 39 4.68 -9.76 7.21
N SER A 40 3.99 -8.93 7.99
CA SER A 40 2.62 -8.50 7.66
C SER A 40 2.59 -7.58 6.44
N ALA A 41 3.52 -6.63 6.35
CA ALA A 41 3.69 -5.76 5.18
C ALA A 41 4.01 -6.56 3.91
N MET A 42 4.97 -7.48 3.99
CA MET A 42 5.31 -8.41 2.89
C MET A 42 4.08 -9.19 2.40
N LYS A 43 3.22 -9.65 3.32
CA LYS A 43 1.97 -10.34 2.98
C LYS A 43 0.96 -9.42 2.29
N GLU A 44 0.85 -8.15 2.68
CA GLU A 44 -0.07 -7.21 2.00
C GLU A 44 0.39 -6.94 0.56
N ILE A 45 1.69 -6.71 0.34
CA ILE A 45 2.25 -6.51 -1.01
C ILE A 45 2.08 -7.77 -1.86
N ALA A 46 2.35 -8.96 -1.32
CA ALA A 46 2.20 -10.22 -2.05
C ALA A 46 0.75 -10.57 -2.42
N LYS A 47 -0.26 -9.92 -1.82
CA LYS A 47 -1.69 -10.16 -2.15
C LYS A 47 -2.15 -9.44 -3.42
N ILE A 48 -1.43 -8.41 -3.86
CA ILE A 48 -1.90 -7.48 -4.88
C ILE A 48 -1.20 -7.66 -6.23
N GLY A 49 -0.14 -8.46 -6.31
CA GLY A 49 0.67 -8.58 -7.53
C GLY A 49 1.63 -9.75 -7.56
N SER A 50 2.63 -9.64 -8.44
CA SER A 50 3.64 -10.67 -8.72
C SER A 50 4.77 -10.74 -7.70
N ILE A 51 4.89 -9.72 -6.83
CA ILE A 51 5.98 -9.63 -5.86
C ILE A 51 5.90 -10.78 -4.86
N LYS A 52 7.03 -11.47 -4.68
CA LYS A 52 7.18 -12.57 -3.73
C LYS A 52 8.42 -12.35 -2.87
N PHE A 53 8.20 -12.20 -1.57
CA PHE A 53 9.27 -12.19 -0.59
C PHE A 53 9.63 -13.62 -0.20
N VAL A 54 10.89 -14.01 -0.34
CA VAL A 54 11.38 -15.35 -0.01
C VAL A 54 12.51 -15.25 0.99
N LYS A 55 12.54 -16.13 2.00
CA LYS A 55 13.68 -16.20 2.90
C LYS A 55 14.92 -16.51 2.08
N ARG A 56 15.98 -15.73 2.28
CA ARG A 56 17.26 -15.95 1.62
C ARG A 56 17.86 -17.28 2.04
N THR A 57 18.55 -17.90 1.08
CA THR A 57 19.43 -19.06 1.27
C THR A 57 20.84 -18.71 0.82
N ASN A 58 21.03 -18.46 -0.47
CA ASN A 58 22.33 -18.23 -1.12
C ASN A 58 22.26 -17.20 -2.25
N GLN A 59 21.13 -16.49 -2.41
CA GLN A 59 20.94 -15.49 -3.46
C GLN A 59 21.85 -14.29 -3.19
N LEU A 60 22.73 -13.94 -4.13
CA LEU A 60 23.69 -12.83 -3.99
C LEU A 60 23.02 -11.48 -3.70
N ASP A 61 21.93 -11.18 -4.41
CA ASP A 61 21.14 -9.97 -4.23
C ASP A 61 20.00 -10.23 -3.23
N TYR A 62 19.91 -9.45 -2.16
CA TYR A 62 18.87 -9.61 -1.14
C TYR A 62 18.72 -8.39 -0.24
N ILE A 63 17.58 -8.31 0.43
CA ILE A 63 17.32 -7.31 1.47
C ILE A 63 17.67 -7.87 2.84
N LYS A 64 18.55 -7.19 3.57
CA LYS A 64 18.78 -7.42 5.00
C LYS A 64 17.94 -6.43 5.81
N ILE A 65 16.96 -6.93 6.54
CA ILE A 65 16.14 -6.09 7.41
C ILE A 65 16.88 -5.87 8.72
N VAL A 66 17.09 -4.59 9.06
CA VAL A 66 17.84 -4.16 10.25
C VAL A 66 16.98 -3.25 11.12
N ASN A 67 17.27 -3.20 12.42
CA ASN A 67 16.77 -2.14 13.29
C ASN A 67 17.76 -0.97 13.28
N GLY A 68 17.66 -0.09 12.28
CA GLY A 68 18.58 1.03 12.08
C GLY A 68 18.12 2.34 12.72
N GLY A 69 17.13 2.31 13.60
CA GLY A 69 16.65 3.50 14.35
C GLY A 69 15.71 4.42 13.58
N ALA A 70 15.53 4.21 12.27
CA ALA A 70 14.55 4.92 11.43
C ALA A 70 13.98 4.00 10.34
N TYR A 71 12.92 4.42 9.65
CA TYR A 71 12.45 3.75 8.44
C TYR A 71 13.17 4.35 7.22
N TRP A 72 13.85 3.50 6.46
CA TRP A 72 14.45 3.85 5.17
C TRP A 72 14.79 2.59 4.36
N SER A 73 14.86 2.74 3.04
CA SER A 73 15.33 1.72 2.12
C SER A 73 15.94 2.35 0.87
N TYR A 74 16.82 1.59 0.21
CA TYR A 74 17.25 1.91 -1.14
C TYR A 74 16.09 1.77 -2.14
N VAL A 75 16.11 2.59 -3.20
CA VAL A 75 15.11 2.48 -4.27
C VAL A 75 15.55 1.46 -5.33
N GLY A 76 14.85 0.34 -5.39
CA GLY A 76 15.13 -0.79 -6.27
C GLY A 76 16.24 -1.71 -5.77
N LYS A 77 16.57 -2.70 -6.58
CA LYS A 77 17.70 -3.63 -6.39
C LYS A 77 19.03 -2.91 -6.62
N GLN A 78 19.92 -2.95 -5.64
CA GLN A 78 21.25 -2.33 -5.71
C GLN A 78 22.33 -3.29 -6.23
N GLY A 79 22.18 -4.59 -5.96
CA GLY A 79 23.20 -5.62 -6.17
C GLY A 79 23.93 -5.94 -4.87
N GLY A 80 24.06 -7.22 -4.54
CA GLY A 80 24.57 -7.69 -3.25
C GLY A 80 23.56 -7.54 -2.10
N GLU A 81 24.09 -7.53 -0.87
CA GLU A 81 23.32 -7.20 0.34
C GLU A 81 22.91 -5.72 0.29
N GLN A 82 21.63 -5.42 0.50
CA GLN A 82 21.15 -4.07 0.73
C GLN A 82 20.29 -4.02 1.99
N GLU A 83 20.52 -3.01 2.83
CA GLU A 83 19.75 -2.85 4.05
C GLU A 83 18.36 -2.24 3.80
N LEU A 84 17.40 -2.67 4.61
CA LEU A 84 16.12 -2.00 4.82
C LEU A 84 15.96 -1.81 6.32
N SER A 85 15.90 -0.56 6.74
CA SER A 85 15.80 -0.22 8.15
C SER A 85 14.35 -0.08 8.57
N VAL A 86 14.05 -0.65 9.74
CA VAL A 86 12.83 -0.44 10.50
C VAL A 86 13.18 0.03 11.90
N THR A 87 12.20 0.52 12.64
CA THR A 87 12.41 0.94 14.03
C THR A 87 11.15 0.78 14.88
N GLU A 88 11.36 0.67 16.19
CA GLU A 88 10.31 0.54 17.20
C GLU A 88 9.62 1.88 17.50
N GLY A 89 8.45 1.81 18.13
CA GLY A 89 7.74 2.99 18.63
C GLY A 89 7.17 3.92 17.55
N TRP A 90 7.26 3.54 16.28
CA TRP A 90 6.75 4.34 15.17
C TRP A 90 5.23 4.14 14.96
N PRO A 91 4.46 5.21 14.70
CA PRO A 91 3.04 5.07 14.38
C PRO A 91 2.87 4.35 13.03
N HIS A 92 1.96 3.36 13.00
CA HIS A 92 1.67 2.53 11.82
C HIS A 92 2.86 1.70 11.28
N PRO A 93 3.50 0.86 12.10
CA PRO A 93 4.73 0.15 11.71
C PRO A 93 4.54 -0.74 10.48
N ILE A 94 3.36 -1.37 10.33
CA ILE A 94 3.05 -2.19 9.13
C ILE A 94 3.02 -1.33 7.87
N GLY A 95 2.38 -0.16 7.89
CA GLY A 95 2.30 0.71 6.71
C GLY A 95 3.62 1.38 6.39
N SER A 96 4.41 1.76 7.40
CA SER A 96 5.80 2.20 7.19
C SER A 96 6.65 1.09 6.59
N SER A 97 6.53 -0.16 7.05
CA SER A 97 7.20 -1.29 6.39
C SER A 97 6.73 -1.51 4.95
N ILE A 98 5.44 -1.29 4.63
CA ILE A 98 4.96 -1.33 3.24
C ILE A 98 5.68 -0.27 2.41
N HIS A 99 5.76 0.97 2.90
CA HIS A 99 6.45 2.08 2.23
C HIS A 99 7.91 1.73 1.91
N GLU A 100 8.67 1.25 2.90
CA GLU A 100 10.07 0.87 2.68
C GLU A 100 10.24 -0.32 1.74
N LEU A 101 9.34 -1.30 1.80
CA LEU A 101 9.36 -2.43 0.87
C LEU A 101 9.01 -2.00 -0.56
N LEU A 102 8.14 -1.00 -0.75
CA LEU A 102 7.85 -0.42 -2.07
C LEU A 102 9.05 0.37 -2.62
N HIS A 103 9.79 1.08 -1.77
CA HIS A 103 11.10 1.62 -2.17
C HIS A 103 12.01 0.52 -2.68
N ALA A 104 12.19 -0.56 -1.91
CA ALA A 104 13.02 -1.68 -2.34
C ALA A 104 12.52 -2.34 -3.64
N CYS A 105 11.21 -2.29 -3.93
CA CYS A 105 10.65 -2.72 -5.21
C CYS A 105 10.96 -1.78 -6.38
N GLY A 106 11.32 -0.52 -6.13
CA GLY A 106 11.68 0.46 -7.15
C GLY A 106 10.73 1.64 -7.27
N MET A 107 9.85 1.88 -6.28
CA MET A 107 9.00 3.07 -6.26
C MET A 107 9.70 4.25 -5.58
N TYR A 108 9.59 5.43 -6.17
CA TYR A 108 10.04 6.69 -5.57
C TYR A 108 8.90 7.36 -4.80
N HIS A 109 9.22 8.44 -4.06
CA HIS A 109 8.19 9.23 -3.40
C HIS A 109 7.30 9.97 -4.40
N GLU A 110 6.02 10.07 -4.08
CA GLU A 110 5.05 10.65 -5.03
C GLU A 110 5.27 12.16 -5.25
N HIS A 111 5.84 12.87 -4.28
CA HIS A 111 6.21 14.28 -4.43
C HIS A 111 7.47 14.51 -5.27
N SER A 112 8.21 13.46 -5.63
CA SER A 112 9.38 13.56 -6.52
C SER A 112 9.03 13.34 -7.99
N ARG A 113 7.76 13.18 -8.34
CA ARG A 113 7.30 13.08 -9.73
C ARG A 113 7.76 14.26 -10.60
N PRO A 114 8.08 14.03 -11.89
CA PRO A 114 8.43 15.10 -12.83
C PRO A 114 7.31 16.16 -12.97
N ASP A 115 6.04 15.74 -12.87
CA ASP A 115 4.87 16.60 -12.99
C ASP A 115 4.33 17.14 -11.65
N ARG A 116 5.04 16.90 -10.54
CA ARG A 116 4.59 17.30 -9.18
C ARG A 116 4.31 18.79 -9.04
N ASP A 117 5.00 19.65 -9.80
CA ASP A 117 4.80 21.10 -9.76
C ASP A 117 3.43 21.53 -10.31
N LYS A 118 2.64 20.64 -10.93
CA LYS A 118 1.23 20.92 -11.23
C LYS A 118 0.36 20.89 -9.99
N TYR A 119 0.80 20.22 -8.93
CA TYR A 119 0.00 19.91 -7.74
C TYR A 119 0.58 20.53 -6.46
N LEU A 120 1.89 20.65 -6.38
CA LEU A 120 2.62 21.09 -5.19
C LEU A 120 3.38 22.41 -5.42
N ILE A 121 3.53 23.15 -4.32
CA ILE A 121 4.51 24.21 -4.15
C ILE A 121 5.54 23.66 -3.16
N VAL A 122 6.78 23.51 -3.63
CA VAL A 122 7.91 23.05 -2.84
C VAL A 122 8.92 24.18 -2.74
N GLN A 123 9.33 24.53 -1.52
CA GLN A 123 10.38 25.51 -1.32
C GLN A 123 11.74 24.92 -1.74
N ASN A 124 12.49 25.66 -2.55
CA ASN A 124 13.80 25.25 -3.04
C ASN A 124 14.83 25.10 -1.89
N GLY A 125 15.87 24.31 -2.14
CA GLY A 125 17.05 24.24 -1.25
C GLY A 125 17.16 22.99 -0.38
N ASN A 126 16.30 21.99 -0.56
CA ASN A 126 16.45 20.70 0.12
C ASN A 126 16.34 19.53 -0.86
N ASP A 127 17.40 18.74 -0.89
CA ASP A 127 17.58 17.61 -1.80
C ASP A 127 16.51 16.51 -1.63
N ASN A 128 15.91 16.39 -0.44
CA ASN A 128 14.83 15.43 -0.16
C ASN A 128 13.53 15.73 -0.93
N TYR A 129 13.42 16.91 -1.54
CA TYR A 129 12.25 17.32 -2.32
C TYR A 129 12.60 17.60 -3.79
N LYS A 130 13.75 17.12 -4.26
CA LYS A 130 14.09 17.12 -5.69
C LYS A 130 13.09 16.26 -6.45
N LYS A 131 12.64 16.76 -7.60
CA LYS A 131 11.88 15.97 -8.56
C LYS A 131 12.83 15.21 -9.48
N HIS A 132 12.37 14.08 -10.00
CA HIS A 132 13.08 13.34 -11.03
C HIS A 132 12.91 14.01 -12.40
N ASN A 133 13.92 13.84 -13.26
CA ASN A 133 13.77 14.11 -14.68
C ASN A 133 12.89 13.01 -15.30
N SER A 134 11.95 13.39 -16.18
CA SER A 134 11.07 12.46 -16.88
C SER A 134 11.81 11.41 -17.71
N SER A 135 13.06 11.66 -18.13
CA SER A 135 13.88 10.66 -18.82
C SER A 135 14.40 9.54 -17.92
N ASN A 136 14.39 9.74 -16.59
CA ASN A 136 15.06 8.85 -15.63
C ASN A 136 14.08 8.02 -14.79
N VAL A 137 12.78 8.20 -15.00
CA VAL A 137 11.72 7.52 -14.24
C VAL A 137 10.54 7.18 -15.14
N THR A 138 9.77 6.20 -14.72
CA THR A 138 8.48 5.88 -15.33
C THR A 138 7.38 6.31 -14.38
N CYS A 139 6.40 7.07 -14.88
CA CYS A 139 5.19 7.38 -14.13
C CYS A 139 4.04 6.54 -14.69
N PHE A 140 3.31 5.86 -13.83
CA PHE A 140 2.12 5.14 -14.24
C PHE A 140 0.93 6.06 -13.98
N GLY A 141 0.32 6.67 -14.99
CA GLY A 141 -0.90 7.50 -14.86
C GLY A 141 -0.76 8.84 -14.09
N ASN A 142 -1.88 9.32 -13.51
CA ASN A 142 -2.04 10.61 -12.82
C ASN A 142 -1.28 10.69 -11.48
N TYR A 143 -1.42 11.80 -10.76
CA TYR A 143 -0.81 12.03 -9.45
C TYR A 143 -1.69 11.49 -8.32
N ASP A 144 -1.13 10.75 -7.36
CA ASP A 144 -1.86 10.18 -6.22
C ASP A 144 -1.67 11.03 -4.98
N PHE A 145 -2.74 11.63 -4.47
CA PHE A 145 -2.69 12.28 -3.16
C PHE A 145 -2.81 11.28 -2.01
N GLU A 146 -3.31 10.06 -2.27
CA GLU A 146 -3.48 8.99 -1.27
C GLU A 146 -2.33 7.99 -1.25
N SER A 147 -1.37 8.08 -2.17
CA SER A 147 -0.23 7.15 -2.26
C SER A 147 0.47 7.02 -0.92
N ILE A 148 0.74 5.77 -0.52
CA ILE A 148 1.54 5.51 0.67
C ILE A 148 2.97 6.03 0.47
N MET A 149 3.40 6.22 -0.78
CA MET A 149 4.68 6.80 -1.18
C MET A 149 4.71 8.34 -1.10
N HIS A 150 3.59 9.01 -0.84
CA HIS A 150 3.57 10.46 -0.67
C HIS A 150 4.08 10.87 0.72
N TYR A 151 4.92 11.89 0.79
CA TYR A 151 5.29 12.53 2.06
C TYR A 151 4.15 13.38 2.64
N PRO A 152 4.03 13.52 3.97
CA PRO A 152 3.09 14.46 4.55
C PRO A 152 3.37 15.88 4.09
N LEU A 153 2.31 16.68 3.94
CA LEU A 153 2.47 18.12 3.70
C LEU A 153 3.05 18.79 4.94
N HIS A 154 3.82 19.85 4.73
CA HIS A 154 4.41 20.64 5.80
C HIS A 154 4.76 22.04 5.30
N SER A 155 5.37 22.89 6.14
CA SER A 155 5.67 24.29 5.82
C SER A 155 6.45 24.51 4.51
N ARG A 156 7.26 23.54 4.07
CA ARG A 156 8.08 23.63 2.84
C ARG A 156 7.51 22.87 1.64
N MET A 157 6.41 22.14 1.81
CA MET A 157 5.72 21.42 0.74
C MET A 157 4.21 21.50 0.96
N ASN A 158 3.53 22.31 0.15
CA ASN A 158 2.11 22.57 0.25
C ASN A 158 1.40 22.33 -1.09
N LEU A 159 0.08 22.17 -1.05
CA LEU A 159 -0.73 22.10 -2.26
C LEU A 159 -0.77 23.47 -2.96
N LYS A 160 -0.86 23.46 -4.29
CA LYS A 160 -1.17 24.67 -5.06
C LYS A 160 -2.57 25.20 -4.73
N PRO A 161 -2.78 26.53 -4.73
CA PRO A 161 -4.10 27.13 -4.59
C PRO A 161 -5.11 26.51 -5.55
N GLY A 162 -6.34 26.27 -5.07
CA GLY A 162 -7.42 25.67 -5.85
C GLY A 162 -7.50 24.14 -5.81
N ILE A 163 -6.46 23.44 -5.33
CA ILE A 163 -6.50 21.98 -5.15
C ILE A 163 -7.20 21.65 -3.82
N LYS A 164 -8.38 21.05 -3.91
CA LYS A 164 -9.13 20.60 -2.72
C LYS A 164 -8.55 19.30 -2.18
N LYS A 165 -8.07 19.34 -0.94
CA LYS A 165 -7.67 18.14 -0.18
C LYS A 165 -8.91 17.29 0.07
N LYS A 166 -8.99 16.12 -0.58
CA LYS A 166 -10.06 15.13 -0.35
C LYS A 166 -9.67 14.07 0.69
N PHE A 167 -8.37 13.90 0.93
CA PHE A 167 -7.81 12.82 1.74
C PHE A 167 -6.59 13.31 2.52
N GLU A 168 -6.15 12.54 3.52
CA GLU A 168 -4.90 12.81 4.24
C GLU A 168 -3.69 12.42 3.38
N ILE A 169 -2.95 13.43 2.94
CA ILE A 169 -1.68 13.28 2.22
C ILE A 169 -0.58 12.93 3.23
N GLY A 170 0.19 11.89 2.95
CA GLY A 170 1.20 11.36 3.89
C GLY A 170 0.73 10.20 4.75
N GLN A 171 -0.44 9.61 4.44
CA GLN A 171 -0.95 8.45 5.17
C GLN A 171 0.02 7.26 5.11
N ARG A 172 0.03 6.47 6.20
CA ARG A 172 0.82 5.23 6.35
C ARG A 172 -0.07 4.06 6.80
N VAL A 173 -1.30 4.01 6.30
CA VAL A 173 -2.30 3.01 6.71
C VAL A 173 -2.44 1.89 5.69
N LYS A 174 -2.48 2.21 4.39
CA LYS A 174 -2.77 1.25 3.32
C LYS A 174 -2.18 1.68 1.99
N LEU A 175 -2.09 0.73 1.06
CA LEU A 175 -1.82 1.01 -0.34
C LEU A 175 -3.01 1.74 -0.98
N SER A 176 -2.72 2.75 -1.79
CA SER A 176 -3.70 3.40 -2.66
C SER A 176 -4.00 2.53 -3.88
N LYS A 177 -5.01 2.92 -4.66
CA LYS A 177 -5.26 2.29 -5.97
C LYS A 177 -4.10 2.55 -6.94
N GLY A 178 -3.48 3.72 -6.83
CA GLY A 178 -2.27 4.10 -7.55
C GLY A 178 -1.14 3.13 -7.29
N ASP A 179 -0.82 2.92 -6.01
CA ASP A 179 0.31 2.11 -5.57
C ASP A 179 0.20 0.69 -6.14
N ILE A 180 -1.00 0.09 -6.01
CA ILE A 180 -1.32 -1.25 -6.51
C ILE A 180 -1.11 -1.35 -8.02
N LYS A 181 -1.49 -0.30 -8.76
CA LYS A 181 -1.38 -0.32 -10.22
C LYS A 181 0.07 -0.12 -10.67
N ALA A 182 0.79 0.83 -10.08
CA ALA A 182 2.20 1.03 -10.37
C ALA A 182 3.02 -0.24 -10.16
N ILE A 183 2.88 -0.90 -8.99
CA ILE A 183 3.68 -2.08 -8.71
C ILE A 183 3.36 -3.25 -9.66
N ASN A 184 2.11 -3.40 -10.09
CA ASN A 184 1.70 -4.41 -11.06
C ASN A 184 2.15 -4.11 -12.49
N MET A 185 2.27 -2.83 -12.85
CA MET A 185 2.84 -2.42 -14.14
C MET A 185 4.37 -2.54 -14.14
N LEU A 186 5.00 -2.30 -12.98
CA LEU A 186 6.45 -2.44 -12.80
C LEU A 186 6.88 -3.91 -12.78
N TYR A 187 6.06 -4.79 -12.20
CA TYR A 187 6.26 -6.23 -12.18
C TYR A 187 5.05 -6.98 -12.75
N PRO A 188 4.88 -6.97 -14.09
CA PRO A 188 3.79 -7.68 -14.74
C PRO A 188 3.80 -9.16 -14.35
N CYS A 189 2.62 -9.72 -14.09
CA CYS A 189 2.47 -11.16 -13.91
C CYS A 189 2.95 -11.85 -15.20
N LEU A 190 3.96 -12.70 -15.12
CA LEU A 190 4.35 -13.56 -16.23
C LEU A 190 3.23 -14.59 -16.45
N SER A 191 2.33 -14.30 -17.38
CA SER A 191 1.31 -15.23 -17.84
C SER A 191 1.91 -16.13 -18.92
N THR A 192 2.39 -17.30 -18.54
CA THR A 192 1.99 -18.49 -19.28
C THR A 192 0.91 -19.16 -18.43
N GLU A 193 -0.34 -19.08 -18.90
CA GLU A 193 -1.58 -19.65 -18.30
C GLU A 193 -2.33 -18.87 -17.18
N SER A 194 -2.11 -17.57 -16.96
CA SER A 194 -2.69 -16.90 -15.78
C SER A 194 -3.32 -15.52 -15.95
N GLU A 195 -3.76 -15.14 -17.15
CA GLU A 195 -4.64 -13.96 -17.31
C GLU A 195 -5.98 -14.14 -16.58
N ASP A 196 -6.38 -15.38 -16.37
CA ASP A 196 -7.62 -15.73 -15.69
C ASP A 196 -7.56 -15.60 -14.16
N ASN A 197 -6.40 -15.72 -13.51
CA ASN A 197 -6.35 -15.91 -12.06
C ASN A 197 -6.29 -14.62 -11.23
N CYS A 198 -5.71 -13.54 -11.77
CA CYS A 198 -5.64 -12.26 -11.05
C CYS A 198 -7.01 -11.55 -11.04
N PHE A 199 -7.66 -11.45 -12.20
CA PHE A 199 -9.01 -10.89 -12.33
C PHE A 199 -10.09 -11.73 -11.62
N LYS A 200 -10.00 -13.07 -11.64
CA LYS A 200 -10.94 -13.94 -10.90
C LYS A 200 -10.81 -13.78 -9.39
N ARG A 201 -9.64 -13.40 -8.85
CA ARG A 201 -9.44 -13.16 -7.41
C ARG A 201 -10.11 -11.86 -6.94
N GLU A 202 -10.01 -10.78 -7.70
CA GLU A 202 -10.70 -9.52 -7.36
C GLU A 202 -12.23 -9.65 -7.45
N ASN A 203 -12.74 -10.30 -8.51
CA ASN A 203 -14.18 -10.52 -8.68
C ASN A 203 -14.77 -11.40 -7.56
N ARG A 204 -14.06 -12.47 -7.13
CA ARG A 204 -14.48 -13.28 -5.98
C ARG A 204 -14.49 -12.49 -4.67
N ARG A 205 -13.53 -11.60 -4.44
CA ARG A 205 -13.47 -10.74 -3.25
C ARG A 205 -14.59 -9.71 -3.20
N GLN A 206 -14.91 -9.08 -4.35
CA GLN A 206 -16.01 -8.12 -4.44
C GLN A 206 -17.38 -8.80 -4.25
N TYR A 207 -17.55 -10.00 -4.78
CA TYR A 207 -18.77 -10.79 -4.59
C TYR A 207 -18.93 -11.27 -3.13
N ALA A 208 -17.83 -11.70 -2.49
CA ALA A 208 -17.81 -12.08 -1.08
C ALA A 208 -18.13 -10.90 -0.14
N SER A 209 -17.63 -9.69 -0.42
CA SER A 209 -17.93 -8.50 0.40
C SER A 209 -19.39 -8.07 0.27
N LYS A 210 -19.96 -8.10 -0.94
CA LYS A 210 -21.39 -7.83 -1.19
C LYS A 210 -22.28 -8.86 -0.48
N THR A 211 -21.90 -10.13 -0.49
CA THR A 211 -22.65 -11.21 0.17
C THR A 211 -22.61 -11.06 1.70
N LYS A 212 -21.43 -10.74 2.27
CA LYS A 212 -21.28 -10.48 3.70
C LYS A 212 -22.09 -9.26 4.15
N SER A 213 -22.11 -8.18 3.36
CA SER A 213 -22.92 -6.99 3.61
C SER A 213 -24.43 -7.30 3.60
N ARG A 214 -24.92 -8.06 2.60
CA ARG A 214 -26.32 -8.53 2.53
C ARG A 214 -26.72 -9.42 3.70
N LEU A 215 -25.84 -10.32 4.15
CA LEU A 215 -26.06 -11.17 5.33
C LEU A 215 -26.16 -10.35 6.62
N ILE A 216 -25.30 -9.35 6.79
CA ILE A 216 -25.35 -8.42 7.93
C ILE A 216 -26.67 -7.63 7.91
N GLN A 217 -27.10 -7.14 6.74
CA GLN A 217 -28.34 -6.38 6.59
C GLN A 217 -29.58 -7.25 6.86
N ARG A 218 -29.61 -8.50 6.38
CA ARG A 218 -30.67 -9.49 6.70
C ARG A 218 -30.72 -9.80 8.19
N ARG A 219 -29.58 -9.98 8.85
CA ARG A 219 -29.52 -10.20 10.31
C ARG A 219 -30.04 -9.00 11.10
N LYS A 220 -29.70 -7.78 10.68
CA LYS A 220 -30.24 -6.54 11.27
C LYS A 220 -31.77 -6.48 11.12
N TYR A 221 -32.29 -6.73 9.91
CA TYR A 221 -33.73 -6.75 9.65
C TYR A 221 -34.47 -7.81 10.49
N TYR A 222 -33.93 -9.04 10.58
CA TYR A 222 -34.51 -10.10 11.39
C TYR A 222 -34.56 -9.72 12.88
N ARG A 223 -33.48 -9.12 13.41
CA ARG A 223 -33.40 -8.67 14.81
C ARG A 223 -34.46 -7.60 15.12
N VAL A 224 -34.67 -6.64 14.21
CA VAL A 224 -35.72 -5.61 14.32
C VAL A 224 -37.11 -6.24 14.30
N ARG A 225 -37.35 -7.20 13.38
CA ARG A 225 -38.65 -7.90 13.28
C ARG A 225 -38.99 -8.71 14.53
N VAL A 226 -38.00 -9.36 15.15
CA VAL A 226 -38.18 -10.09 16.42
C VAL A 226 -38.49 -9.13 17.56
N MET A 227 -37.82 -7.97 17.65
CA MET A 227 -38.11 -6.95 18.66
C MET A 227 -39.52 -6.38 18.51
N MET A 228 -39.96 -6.07 17.28
CA MET A 228 -41.33 -5.59 17.01
C MET A 228 -42.39 -6.63 17.43
N ARG A 229 -42.17 -7.92 17.14
CA ARG A 229 -43.08 -9.00 17.56
C ARG A 229 -43.17 -9.14 19.08
N LYS A 230 -42.05 -9.03 19.80
CA LYS A 230 -42.05 -9.04 21.28
C LYS A 230 -42.81 -7.84 21.85
N ARG A 231 -42.62 -6.65 21.26
CA ARG A 231 -43.32 -5.42 21.68
C ARG A 231 -44.84 -5.50 21.45
N ASN A 232 -45.29 -6.09 20.34
CA ASN A 232 -46.71 -6.30 20.07
C ASN A 232 -47.34 -7.37 20.97
N LYS A 233 -46.62 -8.43 21.33
CA LYS A 233 -47.09 -9.40 22.35
C LYS A 233 -47.24 -8.76 23.74
N ASN A 234 -46.32 -7.88 24.12
CA ASN A 234 -46.41 -7.15 25.40
C ASN A 234 -47.53 -6.10 25.41
N LYS A 235 -47.87 -5.50 24.25
CA LYS A 235 -49.05 -4.64 24.11
C LYS A 235 -50.35 -5.43 24.24
N LYS A 236 -50.47 -6.60 23.60
CA LYS A 236 -51.66 -7.46 23.75
C LYS A 236 -51.87 -7.88 25.20
N LYS A 237 -50.83 -8.35 25.89
CA LYS A 237 -50.91 -8.71 27.33
C LYS A 237 -51.30 -7.56 28.26
N LYS A 238 -51.11 -6.30 27.86
CA LYS A 238 -51.54 -5.13 28.65
C LYS A 238 -53.02 -4.77 28.45
N ASN A 239 -53.62 -5.21 27.34
CA ASN A 239 -55.02 -4.95 27.02
C ASN A 239 -55.96 -6.06 27.54
N ASP A 240 -55.41 -7.16 28.08
CA ASP A 240 -56.18 -8.26 28.67
C ASP A 240 -56.35 -8.11 30.21
N PHE A 241 -56.06 -6.92 30.76
CA PHE A 241 -56.14 -6.58 32.19
C PHE A 241 -56.91 -5.27 32.48
N GLU A 242 -57.68 -4.77 31.51
CA GLU A 242 -58.75 -3.76 31.71
C GLU A 242 -60.10 -4.42 31.43
#